data_AF-A0A5J5VHN2-F1
#
_entry.id   AF-A0A5J5VHN2-F1
#
_cell.length_a   1.000
_cell.length_b   1.000
_cell.length_c   1.000
_cell.angle_alpha   90.00
_cell.angle_beta   90.00
_cell.angle_gamma   90.00
#
_symmetry.space_group_name_H-M   'P 1'
#
loop_
_entity.id
_entity.type
_entity.pdbx_description
1 polymer ?
#
loop_
_entity_poly.entity_id
_entity_poly.type
_entity_poly.pdbx_seq_one_letter_code
_entity_poly.pdbx_strand_id
1 'polypeptide(L)'
;MSSTRRTEEQVEKKNNNNNNERILRLGNYELGRTLGQGNFAKVKLAKHLHSSLPFAVKILDKSNLIQLKIADQIKREISTLKLLKTS
;
A
#
# COMPACT_ATOMS: atom_id res chain seq x y z
N MET A 1 -18.11 -13.71 -55.49
CA MET A 1 -18.92 -13.89 -54.27
C MET A 1 -18.29 -15.05 -53.52
N SER A 2 -17.69 -14.94 -52.33
CA SER A 2 -17.76 -13.92 -51.30
C SER A 2 -16.49 -13.99 -50.45
N SER A 3 -15.94 -12.83 -50.08
CA SER A 3 -14.92 -12.66 -49.05
C SER A 3 -15.50 -13.04 -47.68
N THR A 4 -14.77 -13.77 -46.84
CA THR A 4 -14.95 -13.72 -45.37
C THR A 4 -13.63 -14.02 -44.63
N ARG A 5 -13.00 -12.93 -44.19
CA ARG A 5 -12.40 -12.63 -42.87
C ARG A 5 -11.42 -13.62 -42.24
N ARG A 6 -10.15 -13.21 -42.28
CA ARG A 6 -9.21 -13.30 -41.15
C ARG A 6 -9.77 -12.49 -39.97
N THR A 7 -9.80 -13.09 -38.79
CA THR A 7 -9.82 -12.43 -37.46
C THR A 7 -9.19 -13.46 -36.53
N GLU A 8 -7.93 -13.28 -36.16
CA GLU A 8 -7.56 -12.60 -34.91
C GLU A 8 -7.94 -13.43 -33.68
N GLU A 9 -7.17 -14.50 -33.45
CA GLU A 9 -7.10 -15.13 -32.12
C GLU A 9 -5.64 -15.51 -31.81
N GLN A 10 -4.78 -14.50 -31.88
CA GLN A 10 -3.55 -14.44 -31.09
C GLN A 10 -3.66 -13.17 -30.26
N VAL A 11 -4.04 -13.25 -28.99
CA VAL A 11 -3.44 -12.52 -27.86
C VAL A 11 -4.03 -13.12 -26.57
N GLU A 12 -3.60 -14.32 -26.19
CA GLU A 12 -3.51 -14.62 -24.76
C GLU A 12 -2.05 -14.42 -24.35
N LYS A 13 -1.66 -13.14 -24.26
CA LYS A 13 -0.45 -12.75 -23.53
C LYS A 13 -0.71 -13.10 -22.08
N LYS A 14 -0.29 -14.30 -21.71
CA LYS A 14 -0.10 -14.71 -20.31
C LYS A 14 0.97 -13.78 -19.73
N ASN A 15 0.53 -12.62 -19.22
CA ASN A 15 1.34 -11.71 -18.44
C ASN A 15 1.65 -12.43 -17.11
N ASN A 16 2.63 -13.33 -17.16
CA ASN A 16 3.33 -13.81 -15.98
C ASN A 16 4.19 -12.65 -15.46
N ASN A 17 3.51 -11.66 -14.86
CA ASN A 17 4.15 -10.79 -13.91
C ASN A 17 4.44 -11.66 -12.69
N ASN A 18 5.59 -12.36 -12.72
CA ASN A 18 6.25 -12.91 -11.55
C ASN A 18 6.68 -11.73 -10.67
N ASN A 19 5.68 -11.04 -10.09
CA ASN A 19 5.87 -10.15 -8.98
C ASN A 19 6.13 -11.06 -7.79
N ASN A 20 7.38 -11.50 -7.66
CA ASN A 20 7.95 -11.84 -6.37
C ASN A 20 7.93 -10.54 -5.54
N GLU A 21 6.74 -10.07 -5.16
CA GLU A 21 6.57 -9.08 -4.12
C GLU A 21 7.12 -9.77 -2.88
N ARG A 22 8.41 -9.52 -2.61
CA ARG A 22 9.04 -9.99 -1.37
C ARG A 22 8.10 -9.57 -0.26
N ILE A 23 7.59 -10.56 0.46
CA ILE A 23 6.70 -10.34 1.59
C ILE A 23 7.48 -9.47 2.58
N LEU A 24 7.15 -8.17 2.62
CA LEU A 24 7.83 -7.20 3.46
C LEU A 24 7.26 -7.36 4.87
N ARG A 25 8.05 -7.95 5.76
CA ARG A 25 7.69 -8.07 7.18
C ARG A 25 8.17 -6.84 7.94
N LEU A 26 7.26 -6.26 8.73
CA LEU A 26 7.54 -5.17 9.65
C LEU A 26 7.09 -5.59 11.05
N GLY A 27 8.03 -6.07 11.86
CA GLY A 27 7.71 -6.68 13.16
C GLY A 27 6.72 -7.83 13.00
N ASN A 28 5.60 -7.78 13.72
CA ASN A 28 4.53 -8.79 13.69
C ASN A 28 3.53 -8.60 12.54
N TYR A 29 3.88 -7.80 11.52
CA TYR A 29 2.97 -7.49 10.42
C TYR A 29 3.58 -7.88 9.08
N GLU A 30 2.74 -8.49 8.26
CA GLU A 30 3.02 -8.77 6.87
C GLU A 30 2.45 -7.66 6.00
N LEU A 31 3.30 -6.88 5.32
CA LEU A 31 2.85 -5.79 4.45
C LEU A 31 2.49 -6.34 3.07
N GLY A 32 1.29 -5.99 2.61
CA GLY A 32 0.80 -6.29 1.27
C GLY A 32 0.74 -5.07 0.37
N ARG A 33 -0.29 -5.05 -0.49
CA ARG A 33 -0.51 -4.00 -1.47
C ARG A 33 -0.69 -2.61 -0.84
N THR A 34 -0.37 -1.58 -1.61
CA THR A 34 -0.67 -0.19 -1.26
C THR A 34 -2.17 0.06 -1.30
N LEU A 35 -2.71 0.65 -0.24
CA LEU A 35 -4.11 1.11 -0.17
C LEU A 35 -4.24 2.58 -0.59
N GLY A 36 -3.19 3.37 -0.39
CA GLY A 36 -3.17 4.77 -0.82
C GLY A 36 -1.77 5.38 -0.76
N GLN A 37 -1.55 6.43 -1.54
CA GLN A 37 -0.32 7.20 -1.54
C GLN A 37 -0.68 8.68 -1.44
N GLY A 38 -0.25 9.33 -0.36
CA GLY A 38 -0.36 10.78 -0.18
C GLY A 38 1.00 11.44 -0.35
N ASN A 39 1.02 12.76 -0.20
CA ASN A 39 2.22 13.57 -0.36
C ASN A 39 3.35 13.20 0.62
N PHE A 40 2.98 12.79 1.84
CA PHE A 40 3.92 12.58 2.95
C PHE A 40 3.96 11.13 3.46
N ALA A 41 3.14 10.25 2.90
CA ALA A 41 3.02 8.87 3.38
C ALA A 41 2.46 7.93 2.33
N LYS A 42 2.84 6.66 2.45
CA LYS A 42 2.21 5.54 1.74
C LYS A 42 1.47 4.66 2.74
N VAL A 43 0.20 4.36 2.47
CA VAL A 43 -0.60 3.46 3.29
C VAL A 43 -0.63 2.09 2.63
N LYS A 44 -0.24 1.05 3.36
CA LYS A 44 -0.29 -0.35 2.89
C LYS A 44 -1.25 -1.16 3.73
N LEU A 45 -1.89 -2.15 3.11
CA LEU A 45 -2.59 -3.21 3.83
C LEU A 45 -1.54 -4.04 4.56
N ALA A 46 -1.82 -4.40 5.80
CA ALA A 46 -0.98 -5.29 6.57
C ALA A 46 -1.82 -6.36 7.26
N LYS A 47 -1.26 -7.56 7.41
CA LYS A 47 -1.87 -8.64 8.20
C LYS A 47 -1.06 -8.85 9.46
N HIS A 48 -1.69 -8.79 10.63
CA HIS A 48 -1.02 -9.15 11.87
C HIS A 48 -0.80 -10.67 11.91
N LEU A 49 0.43 -11.10 12.16
CA LEU A 49 0.82 -12.52 12.02
C LEU A 49 0.08 -13.44 13.00
N HIS A 50 -0.16 -12.98 14.23
CA HIS A 50 -0.77 -13.82 15.27
C HIS A 50 -2.30 -13.85 15.20
N SER A 51 -2.94 -12.69 15.01
CA SER A 51 -4.41 -12.61 14.99
C SER A 51 -5.02 -12.74 13.60
N SER A 52 -4.19 -12.71 12.55
CA SER A 52 -4.62 -12.70 11.14
C SER A 52 -5.51 -11.51 10.74
N LEU A 53 -5.71 -10.52 11.62
CA LEU A 53 -6.55 -9.36 11.36
C LEU A 53 -5.89 -8.40 10.35
N PRO A 54 -6.68 -7.76 9.47
CA PRO A 54 -6.20 -6.75 8.54
C PRO A 54 -6.04 -5.39 9.22
N PHE A 55 -5.00 -4.66 8.85
CA PHE A 55 -4.69 -3.31 9.32
C PHE A 55 -4.23 -2.41 8.16
N ALA A 56 -4.39 -1.10 8.32
CA ALA A 56 -3.77 -0.11 7.45
C ALA A 56 -2.51 0.46 8.13
N VAL A 57 -1.36 0.33 7.48
CA VAL A 57 -0.08 0.85 7.98
C VAL A 57 0.33 2.06 7.16
N LYS A 58 0.35 3.24 7.80
CA LYS A 58 0.84 4.50 7.22
C LYS A 58 2.35 4.57 7.40
N ILE A 59 3.09 4.49 6.29
CA ILE A 59 4.55 4.52 6.24
C ILE A 59 4.98 5.94 5.85
N LEU A 60 5.82 6.56 6.67
CA LEU A 60 6.35 7.90 6.46
C LEU A 60 7.87 7.84 6.27
N ASP A 61 8.40 8.62 5.33
CA ASP A 61 9.84 8.74 5.10
C ASP A 61 10.41 9.89 5.93
N LYS A 62 11.19 9.54 6.97
CA LYS A 62 11.80 10.49 7.90
C LYS A 62 12.60 11.60 7.21
N SER A 63 13.29 11.30 6.11
CA SER A 63 14.13 12.29 5.41
C SER A 63 13.28 13.41 4.80
N ASN A 64 12.17 13.02 4.15
CA ASN A 64 11.18 13.95 3.63
C ASN A 64 10.48 14.76 4.74
N LEU A 65 10.23 14.15 5.91
CA LEU A 65 9.63 14.85 7.05
C LEU A 65 10.52 15.97 7.60
N ILE A 66 11.83 15.72 7.68
CA ILE A 66 12.81 16.67 8.21
C ILE A 66 12.95 17.87 7.25
N GLN A 67 13.04 17.61 5.95
CA GLN A 67 13.15 18.67 4.93
C GLN A 67 11.92 19.59 4.91
N LEU A 68 10.72 19.04 5.09
CA LEU A 68 9.48 19.79 4.97
C LEU A 68 9.02 20.43 6.30
N LYS A 69 9.80 20.31 7.39
CA LYS A 69 9.46 20.81 8.75
C LYS A 69 8.05 20.40 9.24
N ILE A 70 7.53 19.27 8.77
CA ILE A 70 6.16 18.79 9.08
C ILE A 70 6.07 17.97 10.37
N ALA A 71 7.15 17.87 11.14
CA ALA A 71 7.19 17.11 12.38
C ALA A 71 6.08 17.50 13.37
N ASP A 72 5.76 18.80 13.47
CA ASP A 72 4.73 19.28 14.41
C ASP A 72 3.31 18.95 13.94
N GLN A 73 3.06 18.87 12.63
CA GLN A 73 1.77 18.41 12.10
C GLN A 73 1.53 16.93 12.44
N ILE A 74 2.58 16.10 12.33
CA ILE A 74 2.50 14.67 12.68
C ILE A 74 2.25 14.48 14.17
N LYS A 75 2.96 15.23 15.03
CA LYS A 75 2.72 15.18 16.48
C LYS A 75 1.26 15.51 16.82
N ARG A 76 0.68 16.55 16.19
CA ARG A 76 -0.74 16.90 16.35
C ARG A 76 -1.66 15.78 15.89
N GLU A 77 -1.44 15.20 14.72
CA GLU A 77 -2.25 14.09 14.18
C GLU A 77 -2.25 12.90 15.17
N ILE A 78 -1.09 12.52 15.69
CA ILE A 78 -0.96 11.43 16.67
C ILE A 78 -1.71 11.76 17.97
N SER A 79 -1.54 12.97 18.50
CA SER A 79 -2.23 13.39 19.73
C SER A 79 -3.75 13.36 19.56
N THR A 80 -4.28 13.89 18.45
CA THR A 80 -5.71 13.84 18.14
C THR A 80 -6.22 12.40 18.02
N LEU A 81 -5.51 11.54 17.28
CA LEU A 81 -5.91 10.14 17.11
C LEU A 81 -5.90 9.36 18.43
N LYS A 82 -4.99 9.67 19.37
CA LYS A 82 -4.98 9.07 20.71
C LYS A 82 -6.19 9.50 21.53
N LEU A 83 -6.59 10.77 21.46
CA LEU A 83 -7.76 11.29 22.19
C LEU A 83 -9.06 10.64 21.71
N LEU A 84 -9.21 10.45 20.38
CA LEU A 84 -10.40 9.81 19.79
C LEU A 84 -10.56 8.33 20.15
N LYS A 85 -9.51 7.69 20.66
CA LYS A 85 -9.52 6.26 21.01
C LYS A 85 -10.02 5.97 22.43
N THR A 86 -10.27 7.01 23.23
CA THR A 86 -10.56 6.90 24.68
C THR A 86 -11.94 7.43 25.07
N SER A 87 -12.93 7.38 24.17
CA SER A 87 -14.33 7.70 24.48
C SER A 87 -15.26 6.54 24.16
#